data_AF-A0A9Q6LNL7-F1
#
_entry.id   AF-A0A9Q6LNL7-F1
#
_cell.length_a   1.000
_cell.length_b   1.000
_cell.length_c   1.000
_cell.angle_alpha   90.00
_cell.angle_beta   90.00
_cell.angle_gamma   90.00
#
_symmetry.space_group_name_H-M   'P 1'
#
loop_
_entity.id
_entity.type
_entity.pdbx_description
1 polymer ?
#
loop_
_entity_poly.entity_id
_entity_poly.type
_entity_poly.pdbx_seq_one_letter_code
_entity_poly.pdbx_strand_id
1 'polypeptide(L)'
;MIERYSSISVAGVFRQAPYQVCFTPGGQCTSLIVKAINKAKTSICVQAYLFTSWPIANALIKAQQREVKVELLLDKSNFRKRYRTLRAMEC
;
A
#
# COMPACT_ATOMS: atom_id res chain seq x y z
N MET A 1 -23.71 9.67 36.55
CA MET A 1 -23.80 9.52 35.08
C MET A 1 -22.38 9.40 34.55
N ILE A 2 -21.83 8.18 34.52
CA ILE A 2 -20.54 7.85 33.88
C ILE A 2 -20.77 6.49 33.21
N GLU A 3 -20.77 6.48 31.88
CA GLU A 3 -20.96 5.25 31.10
C GLU A 3 -19.72 4.36 31.19
N ARG A 4 -19.98 3.06 31.36
CA ARG A 4 -18.98 2.00 31.39
C ARG A 4 -18.43 1.81 29.98
N TYR A 5 -17.21 2.28 29.70
CA TYR A 5 -16.49 1.81 28.53
C TYR A 5 -15.96 0.40 28.82
N SER A 6 -16.70 -0.62 28.39
CA SER A 6 -16.29 -2.01 28.49
C SER A 6 -14.95 -2.18 27.79
N SER A 7 -13.98 -2.75 28.50
CA SER A 7 -12.63 -2.98 28.02
C SER A 7 -12.66 -3.97 26.86
N ILE A 8 -12.65 -3.47 25.61
CA ILE A 8 -12.39 -4.32 24.45
C ILE A 8 -10.93 -4.78 24.56
N SER A 9 -10.72 -6.02 24.99
CA SER A 9 -9.41 -6.66 24.93
C SER A 9 -9.06 -6.92 23.46
N VAL A 10 -8.26 -6.02 22.88
CA VAL A 10 -7.74 -6.10 21.49
C VAL A 10 -6.78 -7.29 21.29
N ALA A 11 -6.39 -7.97 22.38
CA ALA A 11 -5.51 -9.14 22.38
C ALA A 11 -6.02 -10.33 21.55
N GLY A 12 -7.30 -10.36 21.18
CA GLY A 12 -7.93 -11.44 20.41
C GLY A 12 -8.00 -11.23 18.89
N VAL A 13 -7.78 -10.02 18.36
CA VAL A 13 -8.15 -9.69 16.96
C VAL A 13 -7.10 -10.13 15.94
N PHE A 14 -5.82 -10.19 16.33
CA PHE A 14 -4.71 -10.51 15.42
C PHE A 14 -3.90 -11.73 15.87
N ARG A 15 -4.56 -12.78 16.40
CA ARG A 15 -3.86 -14.04 16.68
C ARG A 15 -3.47 -14.70 15.34
N GLN A 16 -2.20 -14.51 14.97
CA GLN A 16 -1.43 -15.24 13.94
C GLN A 16 -1.59 -14.80 12.46
N ALA A 17 -1.77 -13.50 12.18
CA ALA A 17 -1.56 -13.03 10.80
C ALA A 17 -0.05 -13.13 10.45
N PRO A 18 0.34 -13.87 9.39
CA PRO A 18 1.75 -13.96 9.01
C PRO A 18 2.26 -12.58 8.58
N TYR A 19 3.40 -12.16 9.12
CA TYR A 19 4.07 -10.92 8.76
C TYR A 19 5.45 -11.20 8.18
N GLN A 20 5.95 -10.26 7.38
CA GLN A 20 7.30 -10.28 6.86
C GLN A 20 7.95 -8.91 7.10
N VAL A 21 9.21 -8.93 7.55
CA VAL A 21 10.00 -7.72 7.79
C VAL A 21 11.09 -7.60 6.73
N CYS A 22 11.38 -6.38 6.30
CA CYS A 22 12.46 -6.08 5.38
C CYS A 22 13.13 -4.75 5.75
N PHE A 23 14.45 -4.75 5.86
CA PHE A 23 15.24 -3.60 6.27
C PHE A 23 16.07 -3.04 5.11
N THR A 24 16.28 -1.72 5.10
CA THR A 24 17.17 -1.02 4.16
C THR A 24 18.20 -0.17 4.92
N PRO A 25 19.42 0.03 4.38
CA PRO A 25 19.95 -0.56 3.15
C PRO A 25 20.25 -2.07 3.29
N GLY A 26 20.21 -2.84 2.19
CA GLY A 26 20.56 -4.28 2.14
C GLY A 26 19.42 -5.24 1.80
N GLY A 27 18.18 -4.92 2.18
CA GLY A 27 17.01 -5.72 1.80
C GLY A 27 16.42 -5.35 0.42
N GLN A 28 15.88 -6.34 -0.29
CA GLN A 28 15.17 -6.15 -1.55
C GLN A 28 13.69 -5.76 -1.32
N CYS A 29 13.44 -4.75 -0.48
CA CYS A 29 12.08 -4.43 -0.01
C CYS A 29 11.16 -3.97 -1.15
N THR A 30 11.69 -3.27 -2.16
CA THR A 30 10.95 -2.93 -3.39
C THR A 30 10.43 -4.19 -4.08
N SER A 31 11.26 -5.23 -4.22
CA SER A 31 10.87 -6.49 -4.85
C SER A 31 9.80 -7.23 -4.04
N LEU A 32 9.87 -7.16 -2.71
CA LEU A 32 8.84 -7.73 -1.83
C LEU A 32 7.48 -7.03 -2.01
N ILE A 33 7.48 -5.70 -2.07
CA ILE A 33 6.25 -4.91 -2.31
C ILE A 33 5.67 -5.24 -3.70
N VAL A 34 6.51 -5.27 -4.74
CA VAL A 34 6.09 -5.65 -6.10
C VAL A 34 5.50 -7.06 -6.13
N LYS A 35 6.10 -8.02 -5.41
CA LYS A 35 5.58 -9.38 -5.30
C LYS A 35 4.21 -9.42 -4.62
N ALA A 36 3.99 -8.59 -3.59
CA ALA A 36 2.69 -8.48 -2.94
C ALA A 36 1.63 -7.91 -3.89
N ILE A 37 1.94 -6.83 -4.61
CA ILE A 37 1.07 -6.22 -5.63
C ILE A 37 0.69 -7.22 -6.72
N ASN A 38 1.65 -8.00 -7.22
CA ASN A 38 1.41 -9.00 -8.26
C ASN A 38 0.51 -10.16 -7.80
N LYS A 39 0.45 -10.44 -6.50
CA LYS A 39 -0.41 -11.49 -5.94
C LYS A 39 -1.85 -11.04 -5.70
N ALA A 40 -2.10 -9.75 -5.57
CA ALA A 40 -3.45 -9.20 -5.33
C ALA A 40 -4.41 -9.56 -6.48
N LYS A 41 -5.67 -9.85 -6.11
CA LYS A 41 -6.70 -10.37 -7.02
C LYS A 41 -7.93 -9.49 -7.17
N THR A 42 -8.28 -8.70 -6.14
CA THR A 42 -9.54 -7.96 -6.08
C THR A 42 -9.31 -6.47 -5.93
N SER A 43 -8.52 -6.06 -4.95
CA SER A 43 -8.21 -4.65 -4.73
C SER A 43 -6.81 -4.42 -4.14
N ILE A 44 -6.30 -3.21 -4.32
CA ILE A 44 -5.09 -2.67 -3.72
C ILE A 44 -5.36 -1.24 -3.29
N CYS A 45 -5.20 -0.97 -1.99
CA CYS A 45 -5.24 0.38 -1.45
C CYS A 45 -3.82 0.81 -1.07
N VAL A 46 -3.36 1.92 -1.63
CA VAL A 46 -2.02 2.47 -1.38
C VAL A 46 -2.15 3.75 -0.58
N GLN A 47 -1.35 3.88 0.47
CA GLN A 47 -1.13 5.13 1.18
C GLN A 47 0.36 5.46 1.13
N ALA A 48 0.71 6.66 0.66
CA ALA A 48 2.10 7.06 0.54
C ALA A 48 2.29 8.56 0.74
N TYR A 49 3.34 8.91 1.49
CA TYR A 49 3.80 10.30 1.60
C TYR A 49 4.52 10.73 0.30
N LEU A 50 5.51 9.94 -0.13
CA LEU A 50 6.22 10.11 -1.40
C LEU A 50 5.95 8.91 -2.32
N PHE A 51 5.48 9.18 -3.54
CA PHE A 51 5.19 8.14 -4.53
C PHE A 51 6.03 8.29 -5.81
N THR A 52 7.29 7.87 -5.74
CA THR A 52 8.27 8.08 -6.83
C THR A 52 8.80 6.80 -7.47
N SER A 53 8.58 5.63 -6.85
CA SER A 53 9.12 4.34 -7.31
C SER A 53 8.41 3.84 -8.57
N TRP A 54 9.10 3.90 -9.71
CA TRP A 54 8.57 3.37 -10.98
C TRP A 54 8.29 1.86 -10.93
N PRO A 55 9.13 1.00 -10.32
CA PRO A 55 8.82 -0.44 -10.21
C PRO A 55 7.49 -0.72 -9.50
N ILE A 56 7.20 0.02 -8.42
CA ILE A 56 5.95 -0.13 -7.67
C ILE A 56 4.76 0.35 -8.52
N ALA A 57 4.90 1.50 -9.16
CA ALA A 57 3.82 2.03 -9.99
C ALA A 57 3.53 1.17 -11.22
N ASN A 58 4.54 0.68 -11.92
CA ASN A 58 4.36 -0.24 -13.03
C ASN A 58 3.65 -1.54 -12.57
N ALA A 59 3.96 -2.04 -11.38
CA ALA A 59 3.27 -3.20 -10.82
C ALA A 59 1.78 -2.92 -10.55
N LEU A 60 1.46 -1.72 -10.06
CA LEU A 60 0.08 -1.28 -9.82
C LEU A 60 -0.70 -1.05 -11.14
N ILE A 61 -0.08 -0.46 -12.16
CA ILE A 61 -0.65 -0.34 -13.52
C ILE A 61 -0.99 -1.73 -14.06
N LYS A 62 -0.03 -2.67 -13.97
CA LYS A 62 -0.26 -4.07 -14.36
C LYS A 62 -1.36 -4.73 -13.53
N ALA A 63 -1.57 -4.32 -12.27
CA ALA A 63 -2.68 -4.84 -11.45
C ALA A 63 -4.03 -4.34 -11.96
N GLN A 64 -4.13 -3.05 -12.29
CA GLN A 64 -5.32 -2.47 -12.90
C GLN A 64 -5.65 -3.11 -14.25
N GLN A 65 -4.64 -3.43 -15.07
CA GLN A 65 -4.81 -4.20 -16.32
C GLN A 65 -5.35 -5.63 -16.10
N ARG A 66 -5.16 -6.19 -14.91
CA ARG A 66 -5.77 -7.47 -14.48
C ARG A 66 -7.11 -7.27 -13.78
N GLU A 67 -7.72 -6.09 -13.95
CA GLU A 67 -9.01 -5.68 -13.35
C GLU A 67 -9.02 -5.64 -11.82
N VAL A 68 -7.83 -5.57 -11.19
CA VAL A 68 -7.72 -5.32 -9.75
C VAL A 68 -8.03 -3.85 -9.48
N LYS A 69 -8.96 -3.55 -8.58
CA LYS A 69 -9.27 -2.17 -8.19
C LYS A 69 -8.07 -1.54 -7.48
N VAL A 70 -7.52 -0.45 -8.00
CA VAL A 70 -6.39 0.26 -7.38
C VAL A 70 -6.81 1.65 -6.92
N GLU A 71 -6.63 1.94 -5.64
CA GLU A 71 -6.94 3.24 -5.02
C GLU A 71 -5.71 3.81 -4.32
N LEU A 72 -5.39 5.08 -4.57
CA LEU A 72 -4.23 5.76 -3.99
C LEU A 72 -4.67 6.95 -3.14
N LEU A 73 -4.22 6.97 -1.88
CA LEU A 73 -4.28 8.11 -0.98
C LEU A 73 -2.87 8.69 -0.81
N LEU A 74 -2.66 9.90 -1.33
CA LEU A 74 -1.35 10.53 -1.39
C LEU A 74 -1.35 11.84 -0.61
N ASP A 75 -0.20 12.14 0.00
CA ASP A 75 -0.02 13.40 0.70
C ASP A 75 -0.04 14.59 -0.29
N LYS A 76 -0.92 15.55 -0.02
CA LYS A 76 -1.16 16.73 -0.87
C LYS A 76 0.08 17.61 -1.02
N SER A 77 0.91 17.74 0.03
CA SER A 77 2.08 18.64 0.01
C SER A 77 3.12 18.19 -1.02
N ASN A 78 3.10 16.91 -1.39
CA ASN A 78 4.01 16.34 -2.38
C ASN A 78 3.40 16.23 -3.78
N PHE A 79 2.11 16.53 -3.97
CA PHE A 79 1.41 16.45 -5.26
C PHE A 79 1.99 17.36 -6.35
N ARG A 80 2.54 18.52 -5.97
CA ARG A 80 3.10 19.51 -6.92
C ARG A 80 4.48 19.13 -7.47
N LYS A 81 5.21 18.21 -6.84
CA LYS A 81 6.50 17.72 -7.35
C LYS A 81 6.26 16.64 -8.40
N ARG A 82 5.81 17.05 -9.60
CA ARG A 82 5.74 16.27 -10.87
C ARG A 82 5.82 14.75 -10.66
N TYR A 83 4.76 14.15 -10.17
CA TYR A 83 4.63 12.70 -10.18
C TYR A 83 4.40 12.23 -11.63
N ARG A 84 5.48 12.13 -12.42
CA ARG A 84 5.45 11.50 -13.76
C ARG A 84 4.80 10.12 -13.71
N THR A 85 5.00 9.45 -12.57
CA THR A 85 4.49 8.14 -12.25
C THR A 85 2.97 8.07 -12.09
N LEU A 86 2.32 9.11 -11.54
CA LEU A 86 0.85 9.15 -11.42
C LEU A 86 0.17 9.36 -12.76
N ARG A 87 0.76 10.19 -13.64
CA ARG A 87 0.24 10.38 -15.01
C ARG A 87 0.20 9.08 -15.82
N ALA A 88 1.05 8.10 -15.47
CA ALA A 88 1.05 6.79 -16.10
C ALA A 88 -0.07 5.85 -15.57
N MET A 89 -0.75 6.24 -14.49
CA MET A 89 -1.88 5.52 -13.90
C MET A 89 -3.24 6.13 -14.25
N GLU A 90 -3.25 7.36 -14.78
CA GLU A 90 -4.45 8.07 -15.23
C GLU A 90 -4.92 7.62 -16.65
N CYS A 91 -4.73 6.34 -17.00
CA CYS A 91 -5.24 5.81 -18.28
C CYS A 91 -6.76 5.98 -18.41
#